data_AF-A0A7K0X8Z0-F1
#
_entry.id   AF-A0A7K0X8Z0-F1
#
_cell.length_a   1.000
_cell.length_b   1.000
_cell.length_c   1.000
_cell.angle_alpha   90.00
_cell.angle_beta   90.00
_cell.angle_gamma   90.00
#
_symmetry.space_group_name_H-M   'P 1'
#
loop_
_entity.id
_entity.type
_entity.pdbx_description
1 polymer ?
#
loop_
_entity_poly.entity_id
_entity_poly.type
_entity_poly.pdbx_seq_one_letter_code
_entity_poly.pdbx_strand_id
1 'polypeptide(L)'
;PSGPSVASIRPAAVSLHRAEPEGSARNAWMMTISDLDRHPERVRARLSGPIPLLAELTPAGAEALALNVGDDIWASVKASEVTVTPDLGS
;
A
#
# COMPACT_ATOMS: atom_id res chain seq x y z
N PRO A 1 5.28 25.65 -10.23
CA PRO A 1 4.28 25.66 -9.15
C PRO A 1 4.57 24.53 -8.16
N SER A 2 5.02 24.90 -6.95
CA SER A 2 5.35 23.95 -5.88
C SER A 2 4.48 24.32 -4.69
N GLY A 3 3.24 23.84 -4.69
CA GLY A 3 2.33 23.93 -3.55
C GLY A 3 2.27 22.59 -2.82
N PRO A 4 1.91 22.56 -1.53
CA PRO A 4 1.56 21.31 -0.85
C PRO A 4 0.58 20.53 -1.71
N SER A 5 0.80 19.22 -1.82
CA SER A 5 -0.02 18.35 -2.65
C SER A 5 -0.36 17.14 -1.81
N VAL A 6 -1.65 16.89 -1.62
CA VAL A 6 -2.12 15.71 -0.90
C VAL A 6 -2.33 14.61 -1.94
N ALA A 7 -1.53 13.55 -1.82
CA ALA A 7 -1.72 12.35 -2.62
C ALA A 7 -2.66 11.40 -1.89
N SER A 8 -3.80 11.06 -2.51
CA SER A 8 -4.69 10.02 -2.00
C SER A 8 -4.45 8.73 -2.76
N ILE A 9 -4.13 7.66 -2.03
CA ILE A 9 -3.89 6.32 -2.57
C ILE A 9 -5.03 5.43 -2.09
N ARG A 10 -5.78 4.86 -3.04
CA ARG A 10 -6.83 3.89 -2.70
C ARG A 10 -6.20 2.60 -2.18
N PRO A 11 -6.77 1.94 -1.15
CA PRO A 11 -6.17 0.72 -0.63
C PRO A 11 -6.03 -0.41 -1.66
N ALA A 12 -6.97 -0.51 -2.61
CA ALA A 12 -6.90 -1.48 -3.71
C ALA A 12 -5.80 -1.18 -4.75
N ALA A 13 -5.22 0.03 -4.72
CA ALA A 13 -4.09 0.41 -5.59
C ALA A 13 -2.74 -0.09 -5.07
N VAL A 14 -2.69 -0.56 -3.82
CA VAL A 14 -1.48 -1.03 -3.14
C VAL A 14 -1.38 -2.55 -3.32
N SER A 15 -0.27 -3.01 -3.90
CA SER A 15 0.04 -4.43 -4.04
C SER A 15 1.19 -4.80 -3.10
N LEU A 16 1.12 -6.00 -2.52
CA LEU A 16 2.12 -6.53 -1.60
C LEU A 16 2.92 -7.67 -2.24
N HIS A 17 4.23 -7.68 -1.99
CA HIS A 17 5.18 -8.64 -2.57
C HIS A 17 6.18 -9.10 -1.51
N ARG A 18 6.59 -10.37 -1.55
CA ARG A 18 7.61 -10.92 -0.64
C ARG A 18 9.04 -10.53 -1.00
N ALA A 19 9.28 -10.21 -2.26
CA ALA A 19 10.54 -9.69 -2.77
C ALA A 19 10.31 -8.33 -3.42
N GLU A 20 11.39 -7.58 -3.65
CA GLU A 20 11.30 -6.30 -4.34
C GLU A 20 10.69 -6.54 -5.73
N PRO A 21 9.58 -5.88 -6.09
CA PRO A 21 8.91 -6.15 -7.35
C PRO A 21 9.82 -5.71 -8.50
N GLU A 22 10.12 -6.65 -9.41
CA GLU A 22 10.86 -6.36 -10.64
C GLU A 22 10.00 -5.49 -11.57
N GLY A 23 10.40 -4.24 -11.82
CA GLY A 23 9.77 -3.42 -12.85
C GLY A 23 9.73 -1.91 -12.62
N SER A 24 8.94 -1.23 -13.44
CA SER A 24 8.79 0.23 -13.53
C SER A 24 7.96 0.86 -12.40
N ALA A 25 7.67 0.11 -11.33
CA ALA A 25 6.95 0.62 -10.17
C ALA A 25 7.83 1.64 -9.44
N ARG A 26 7.75 2.91 -9.86
CA ARG A 26 8.52 4.02 -9.26
C ARG A 26 8.22 4.24 -7.78
N ASN A 27 7.15 3.62 -7.29
CA ASN A 27 6.61 3.74 -5.95
C ASN A 27 6.58 2.36 -5.29
N ALA A 28 7.75 1.86 -4.90
CA ALA A 28 7.91 0.62 -4.16
C ALA A 28 8.78 0.86 -2.92
N TRP A 29 8.33 0.35 -1.78
CA TRP A 29 9.02 0.52 -0.51
C TRP A 29 8.99 -0.76 0.30
N MET A 30 10.06 -1.04 1.04
CA MET A 30 10.03 -2.01 2.12
C MET A 30 9.25 -1.40 3.30
N MET A 31 8.27 -2.14 3.80
CA MET A 31 7.33 -1.71 4.83
C MET A 31 7.13 -2.84 5.85
N THR A 32 6.61 -2.50 7.03
CA THR A 32 6.22 -3.49 8.03
C THR A 32 4.70 -3.53 8.18
N ILE A 33 4.12 -4.73 8.29
CA ILE A 33 2.70 -4.89 8.56
C ILE A 33 2.42 -4.59 10.03
N SER A 34 1.79 -3.46 10.29
CA SER A 34 1.44 -3.01 11.65
C SER A 34 0.11 -3.59 12.14
N ASP A 35 -0.80 -3.94 11.23
CA ASP A 35 -2.12 -4.48 11.57
C ASP A 35 -2.73 -5.24 10.39
N LEU A 36 -3.58 -6.24 10.69
CA LEU A 36 -4.28 -7.08 9.71
C LEU A 36 -5.74 -7.31 10.12
N ASP A 37 -6.65 -6.57 9.49
CA ASP A 37 -8.09 -6.78 9.60
C ASP A 37 -8.55 -7.81 8.57
N ARG A 38 -9.00 -8.98 9.03
CA ARG A 38 -9.47 -10.07 8.17
C ARG A 38 -11.00 -10.17 8.21
N HIS A 39 -11.61 -10.04 7.04
CA HIS A 39 -13.03 -10.28 6.81
C HIS A 39 -13.22 -11.43 5.80
N PRO A 40 -14.40 -12.06 5.74
CA PRO A 40 -14.67 -13.16 4.82
C PRO A 40 -14.42 -12.83 3.34
N GLU A 41 -14.64 -11.57 2.94
CA GLU A 41 -14.52 -11.13 1.55
C GLU A 41 -13.21 -10.38 1.25
N ARG A 42 -12.51 -9.88 2.27
CA ARG A 42 -11.33 -9.02 2.10
C ARG A 42 -10.40 -9.06 3.31
N VAL A 43 -9.14 -8.73 3.08
CA VAL A 43 -8.14 -8.49 4.11
C VAL A 43 -7.57 -7.10 3.94
N ARG A 44 -7.49 -6.34 5.03
CA ARG A 44 -6.85 -5.03 5.04
C ARG A 44 -5.56 -5.10 5.84
N ALA A 45 -4.48 -4.62 5.25
CA ALA A 45 -3.17 -4.56 5.88
C ALA A 45 -2.74 -3.10 6.08
N ARG A 46 -2.49 -2.72 7.32
CA ARG A 46 -1.92 -1.41 7.65
C ARG A 46 -0.40 -1.51 7.60
N LEU A 47 0.23 -0.65 6.81
CA LEU A 47 1.66 -0.69 6.56
C LEU A 47 2.32 0.54 7.18
N SER A 48 3.35 0.29 7.99
CA SER A 48 4.22 1.32 8.55
C SER A 48 5.55 1.34 7.80
N GLY A 49 6.11 2.53 7.62
CA GLY A 49 7.36 2.76 6.90
C GLY A 49 7.48 4.22 6.49
N PRO A 50 8.21 4.56 5.41
CA PRO A 50 8.43 5.93 4.98
C PRO A 50 7.14 6.71 4.74
N ILE A 51 6.07 6.04 4.31
CA ILE A 51 4.75 6.61 4.10
C ILE A 51 3.71 5.62 4.64
N PRO A 52 2.81 6.01 5.54
CA PRO A 52 1.75 5.11 6.01
C PRO A 52 0.83 4.72 4.85
N LEU A 53 0.61 3.43 4.66
CA LEU A 53 -0.26 2.90 3.60
C LEU A 53 -1.28 1.91 4.15
N LEU A 54 -2.39 1.78 3.44
CA LEU A 54 -3.38 0.72 3.67
C LEU A 54 -3.46 -0.09 2.38
N ALA A 55 -3.30 -1.41 2.47
CA ALA A 55 -3.51 -2.32 1.34
C ALA A 55 -4.81 -3.11 1.56
N GLU A 56 -5.57 -3.33 0.48
CA GLU A 56 -6.72 -4.22 0.49
C GLU A 56 -6.47 -5.40 -0.46
N LEU A 57 -6.56 -6.61 0.08
CA LEU A 57 -6.30 -7.88 -0.61
C LEU A 57 -7.50 -8.80 -0.49
N THR A 58 -7.57 -9.82 -1.34
CA THR A 58 -8.46 -10.97 -1.11
C THR A 58 -7.90 -11.85 0.02
N PRO A 59 -8.75 -12.62 0.73
CA PRO A 59 -8.27 -13.58 1.72
C PRO A 59 -7.25 -14.58 1.13
N ALA A 60 -7.54 -15.11 -0.07
CA ALA A 60 -6.62 -16.00 -0.78
C ALA A 60 -5.27 -15.35 -1.12
N GLY A 61 -5.26 -14.06 -1.47
CA GLY A 61 -4.02 -13.32 -1.72
C GLY A 61 -3.18 -13.11 -0.45
N ALA A 62 -3.83 -12.78 0.67
CA ALA A 62 -3.16 -12.65 1.96
C ALA A 62 -2.62 -14.00 2.47
N GLU A 63 -3.34 -15.10 2.22
CA GLU A 63 -2.91 -16.46 2.56
C GLU A 63 -1.77 -16.94 1.68
N ALA A 64 -1.83 -16.70 0.36
CA ALA A 64 -0.75 -17.04 -0.56
C ALA A 64 0.57 -16.34 -0.22
N LEU A 65 0.47 -15.12 0.31
CA LEU A 65 1.62 -14.39 0.83
C LEU A 65 1.96 -14.79 2.27
N ALA A 66 1.11 -15.54 2.98
CA ALA A 66 1.26 -15.89 4.39
C ALA A 66 1.45 -14.67 5.32
N LEU A 67 0.67 -13.59 5.11
CA LEU A 67 0.88 -12.31 5.80
C LEU A 67 0.65 -12.40 7.31
N ASN A 68 1.59 -11.85 8.09
CA ASN A 68 1.44 -11.68 9.54
C ASN A 68 1.76 -10.24 9.96
N VAL A 69 1.21 -9.84 11.11
CA VAL A 69 1.62 -8.59 11.76
C VAL A 69 3.08 -8.73 12.19
N GLY A 70 3.89 -7.72 11.91
CA GLY A 70 5.34 -7.72 12.11
C GLY A 70 6.15 -8.16 10.90
N ASP A 71 5.52 -8.67 9.83
CA ASP A 71 6.24 -9.04 8.61
C ASP A 71 6.79 -7.80 7.90
N ASP A 72 8.04 -7.90 7.44
CA ASP A 72 8.56 -7.02 6.40
C ASP A 72 8.05 -7.46 5.02
N ILE A 73 7.55 -6.49 4.26
CA ILE A 73 6.87 -6.71 2.98
C ILE A 73 7.16 -5.56 2.03
N TRP A 74 7.29 -5.86 0.75
CA TRP A 74 7.36 -4.82 -0.28
C TRP A 74 5.96 -4.36 -0.65
N ALA A 75 5.72 -3.06 -0.54
CA ALA A 75 4.49 -2.42 -0.98
C ALA A 75 4.75 -1.61 -2.24
N SER A 76 3.96 -1.84 -3.29
CA SER A 76 4.01 -1.06 -4.52
C SER A 76 2.67 -0.40 -4.82
N VAL A 77 2.69 0.86 -5.24
CA VAL A 77 1.49 1.60 -5.64
C VAL A 77 1.43 1.71 -7.15
N LYS A 78 0.31 1.31 -7.76
CA LYS A 78 0.08 1.53 -9.20
C LYS A 78 0.09 3.02 -9.50
N ALA A 79 1.00 3.47 -10.36
CA ALA A 79 1.16 4.88 -10.72
C ALA A 79 -0.10 5.51 -11.34
N SER A 80 -0.96 4.71 -11.97
CA SER A 80 -2.23 5.14 -12.55
C SER A 80 -3.30 5.55 -11.53
N GLU A 81 -3.09 5.27 -10.25
CA GLU A 81 -4.10 5.49 -9.19
C GLU A 81 -3.66 6.50 -8.13
N VAL A 82 -2.52 7.18 -8.32
CA VAL A 82 -2.13 8.31 -7.48
C VAL A 82 -2.88 9.55 -7.98
N THR A 83 -3.95 9.92 -7.29
CA THR A 83 -4.61 11.21 -7.53
C THR A 83 -3.92 12.25 -6.67
N VAL A 84 -3.20 13.16 -7.31
CA VAL A 84 -2.62 14.34 -6.65
C VAL A 84 -3.65 15.44 -6.72
N THR A 85 -4.25 15.79 -5.58
CA THR A 85 -5.09 16.98 -5.49
C THR A 85 -4.20 18.15 -5.07
N PRO A 86 -4.14 19.25 -5.84
CA PRO A 86 -3.44 20.44 -5.40
C PRO A 86 -4.10 20.94 -4.11
N ASP A 87 -3.30 21.24 -3.09
CA ASP A 87 -3.79 21.91 -1.89
C ASP A 87 -4.20 23.33 -2.28
N LEU A 88 -5.51 23.55 -2.39
CA LEU A 88 -6.09 24.88 -2.48
C LEU A 88 -6.09 25.42 -1.06
N GLY A 89 -4.93 25.94 -0.63
CA GLY A 89 -4.69 26.41 0.72
C GLY A 89 -5.89 27.16 1.30
N SER A 90 -6.31 26.73 2.49
CA SER A 90 -7.31 27.44 3.31
C SER A 90 -6.67 28.61 4.05
#